data_AF-A0A090VSW5-F1
#
_entry.id   AF-A0A090VSW5-F1
#
_cell.length_a   1.000
_cell.length_b   1.000
_cell.length_c   1.000
_cell.angle_alpha   90.00
_cell.angle_beta   90.00
_cell.angle_gamma   90.00
#
_symmetry.space_group_name_H-M   'P 1'
#
loop_
_entity.id
_entity.type
_entity.pdbx_description
1 polymer ?
#
loop_
_entity_poly.entity_id
_entity_poly.type
_entity_poly.pdbx_seq_one_letter_code
_entity_poly.pdbx_strand_id
1 'polypeptide(L)'
;MAKNMLRYKLMREENEEYLDAANNNDLVEVADALGDMLYILCGTIIEHGLQHKIEEVFDEIQRSNMSKLGANGQPIYREDGKVLKGPNYFKPNIEAILEK
;
A
#
# COMPACT_ATOMS: atom_id res chain seq x y z
N MET A 1 9.84 12.32 -16.26
CA MET A 1 9.35 11.14 -17.01
C MET A 1 10.27 9.93 -16.86
N ALA A 2 11.57 10.03 -17.21
CA ALA A 2 12.50 8.90 -17.06
C ALA A 2 12.60 8.36 -15.62
N LYS A 3 12.59 9.25 -14.61
CA LYS A 3 12.70 8.87 -13.19
C LYS A 3 11.48 8.10 -12.67
N ASN A 4 10.26 8.57 -12.99
CA ASN A 4 9.02 7.88 -12.60
C ASN A 4 8.93 6.51 -13.29
N MET A 5 9.37 6.43 -14.56
CA MET A 5 9.43 5.16 -15.29
C MET A 5 10.44 4.19 -14.64
N LEU A 6 11.59 4.68 -14.17
CA LEU A 6 12.55 3.85 -13.45
C LEU A 6 11.95 3.30 -12.15
N ARG A 7 11.34 4.15 -11.31
CA ARG A 7 10.68 3.68 -10.06
C ARG A 7 9.59 2.65 -10.32
N TYR A 8 8.75 2.88 -11.33
CA TYR A 8 7.72 1.93 -11.75
C TYR A 8 8.32 0.58 -12.18
N LYS A 9 9.39 0.59 -12.98
CA LYS A 9 10.04 -0.64 -13.45
C LYS A 9 10.62 -1.45 -12.30
N LEU A 10 11.32 -0.80 -11.36
CA LEU A 10 11.87 -1.44 -10.17
C LEU A 10 10.76 -2.09 -9.34
N MET A 11 9.68 -1.36 -9.02
CA MET A 11 8.55 -1.93 -8.29
C MET A 11 7.89 -3.12 -9.00
N ARG A 12 7.87 -3.11 -10.33
CA ARG A 12 7.32 -4.20 -11.12
C ARG A 12 8.22 -5.43 -11.08
N GLU A 13 9.53 -5.24 -11.21
CA GLU A 13 10.54 -6.30 -11.15
C GLU A 13 10.45 -7.07 -9.83
N GLU A 14 10.53 -6.40 -8.69
CA GLU A 14 10.43 -7.08 -7.38
C GLU A 14 9.08 -7.79 -7.16
N ASN A 15 8.00 -7.23 -7.72
CA ASN A 15 6.67 -7.83 -7.60
C ASN A 15 6.53 -9.10 -8.48
N GLU A 16 7.25 -9.17 -9.59
CA GLU A 16 7.37 -10.39 -10.41
C GLU A 16 8.17 -11.46 -9.66
N GLU A 17 9.30 -11.08 -9.05
CA GLU A 17 10.12 -11.99 -8.22
C GLU A 17 9.36 -12.54 -7.01
N TYR A 18 8.64 -11.68 -6.28
CA TYR A 18 7.74 -12.09 -5.20
C TYR A 18 6.71 -13.14 -5.66
N LEU A 19 6.07 -12.91 -6.81
CA LEU A 19 5.04 -13.81 -7.31
C LEU A 19 5.62 -15.19 -7.66
N ASP A 20 6.78 -15.21 -8.31
CA ASP A 20 7.47 -16.45 -8.68
C ASP A 20 7.92 -17.21 -7.41
N ALA A 21 8.52 -16.52 -6.44
CA ALA A 21 8.94 -17.11 -5.17
C ALA A 21 7.74 -17.69 -4.38
N ALA A 22 6.63 -16.94 -4.30
CA ALA A 22 5.42 -17.38 -3.62
C ALA A 22 4.79 -18.63 -4.28
N ASN A 23 4.75 -18.68 -5.62
CA ASN A 23 4.24 -19.84 -6.36
C ASN A 23 5.13 -21.09 -6.18
N ASN A 24 6.43 -20.88 -5.97
CA ASN A 24 7.40 -21.94 -5.74
C ASN A 24 7.52 -22.37 -4.27
N ASN A 25 6.76 -21.74 -3.36
CA ASN A 25 6.86 -21.93 -1.90
C ASN A 25 8.28 -21.66 -1.35
N ASP A 26 9.03 -20.74 -1.97
CA ASP A 26 10.35 -20.35 -1.51
C ASP A 26 10.26 -19.17 -0.54
N LEU A 27 10.21 -19.47 0.76
CA LEU A 27 10.03 -18.44 1.79
C LEU A 27 11.24 -17.50 1.91
N VAL A 28 12.45 -17.95 1.53
CA VAL A 28 13.66 -17.12 1.60
C VAL A 28 13.59 -16.04 0.53
N GLU A 29 13.32 -16.43 -0.71
CA GLU A 29 13.17 -15.49 -1.83
C GLU A 29 11.93 -14.59 -1.67
N VAL A 30 10.84 -15.10 -1.06
CA VAL A 30 9.70 -14.24 -0.67
C VAL A 30 10.13 -13.16 0.32
N ALA A 31 10.93 -13.50 1.33
CA ALA A 31 11.38 -12.52 2.32
C ALA A 31 12.33 -11.47 1.69
N ASP A 32 13.17 -11.90 0.76
CA ASP A 32 14.09 -11.02 0.01
C ASP A 32 13.33 -10.02 -0.86
N ALA A 33 12.43 -10.51 -1.73
CA ALA A 33 11.62 -9.68 -2.61
C ALA A 33 10.75 -8.68 -1.82
N LEU A 34 10.15 -9.10 -0.70
CA LEU A 34 9.39 -8.17 0.17
C LEU A 34 10.29 -7.10 0.81
N GLY A 35 11.52 -7.44 1.15
CA GLY A 35 12.53 -6.50 1.63
C GLY A 35 12.92 -5.46 0.57
N ASP A 36 13.15 -5.90 -0.66
CA ASP A 36 13.50 -5.02 -1.78
C ASP A 36 12.34 -4.13 -2.21
N MET A 37 11.10 -4.65 -2.20
CA MET A 37 9.90 -3.85 -2.37
C MET A 37 9.82 -2.72 -1.33
N LEU A 38 10.10 -3.01 -0.06
CA LEU A 38 10.13 -1.99 0.99
C LEU A 38 11.23 -0.96 0.73
N TYR A 39 12.43 -1.40 0.36
CA TYR A 39 13.57 -0.52 0.09
C TYR A 39 13.29 0.44 -1.08
N ILE A 40 12.75 -0.09 -2.18
CA ILE A 40 12.36 0.69 -3.37
C ILE A 40 11.20 1.63 -3.06
N LEU A 41 10.22 1.21 -2.26
CA LEU A 41 9.12 2.05 -1.81
C LEU A 41 9.63 3.23 -1.00
N CYS A 42 10.49 3.01 0.00
CA CYS A 42 11.12 4.07 0.79
C CYS A 42 11.89 5.05 -0.10
N GLY A 43 12.70 4.54 -1.03
CA GLY A 43 13.40 5.38 -2.01
C GLY A 43 12.45 6.20 -2.89
N THR A 44 11.29 5.66 -3.23
CA THR A 44 10.25 6.34 -4.03
C THR A 44 9.51 7.40 -3.22
N ILE A 45 9.25 7.15 -1.94
CA ILE A 45 8.67 8.13 -1.00
C ILE A 45 9.58 9.36 -0.89
N ILE A 46 10.87 9.15 -0.65
CA ILE A 46 11.87 10.22 -0.55
C ILE A 46 11.96 11.00 -1.86
N GLU A 47 11.93 10.28 -2.98
CA GLU A 47 11.98 10.89 -4.31
C GLU A 47 10.85 11.88 -4.58
N HIS A 48 9.68 11.64 -3.99
CA HIS A 48 8.52 12.53 -4.11
C HIS A 48 8.42 13.55 -2.95
N GLY A 49 9.41 13.61 -2.06
CA GLY A 49 9.42 14.53 -0.92
C GLY A 49 8.43 14.17 0.18
N LEU A 50 7.97 12.93 0.24
CA LEU A 50 6.92 12.47 1.17
C LEU A 50 7.47 11.86 2.46
N GLN A 51 8.79 11.86 2.68
CA GLN A 51 9.42 11.17 3.83
C GLN A 51 8.96 11.69 5.20
N HIS A 52 8.46 12.92 5.29
CA HIS A 52 7.92 13.51 6.52
C HIS A 52 6.38 13.49 6.59
N LYS A 53 5.72 12.86 5.60
CA LYS A 53 4.26 12.86 5.44
C LYS A 53 3.68 11.46 5.26
N ILE A 54 4.48 10.49 4.81
CA ILE A 54 3.95 9.18 4.41
C ILE A 54 3.29 8.44 5.57
N GLU A 55 3.78 8.60 6.80
CA GLU A 55 3.16 8.02 7.99
C GLU A 55 1.78 8.63 8.25
N GLU A 56 1.65 9.96 8.21
CA GLU A 56 0.34 10.62 8.33
C GLU A 56 -0.62 10.19 7.22
N VAL A 57 -0.13 10.07 5.97
CA VAL A 57 -0.91 9.57 4.83
C VAL A 57 -1.40 8.14 5.10
N PHE A 58 -0.53 7.27 5.61
CA PHE A 58 -0.88 5.90 5.97
C PHE A 58 -1.94 5.86 7.06
N ASP A 59 -1.79 6.65 8.12
CA ASP A 59 -2.74 6.73 9.23
C ASP A 59 -4.12 7.20 8.76
N GLU A 60 -4.20 8.16 7.86
CA GLU A 60 -5.48 8.62 7.29
C GLU A 60 -6.14 7.59 6.39
N ILE A 61 -5.35 6.88 5.57
CA ILE A 61 -5.85 5.74 4.79
C ILE A 61 -6.40 4.67 5.73
N GLN A 62 -5.68 4.38 6.81
CA GLN A 62 -6.09 3.40 7.81
C GLN A 62 -7.37 3.84 8.54
N ARG A 63 -7.47 5.11 8.95
CA ARG A 63 -8.68 5.70 9.56
C ARG A 63 -9.89 5.52 8.64
N SER A 64 -9.72 5.81 7.34
CA SER A 64 -10.73 5.57 6.31
C SER A 64 -11.04 4.09 6.14
N ASN A 65 -10.06 3.19 6.18
CA ASN A 65 -10.30 1.75 6.08
C ASN A 65 -11.12 1.23 7.27
N MET A 66 -10.82 1.68 8.49
CA MET A 66 -11.58 1.33 9.69
C MET A 66 -13.02 1.85 9.65
N SER A 67 -13.29 2.94 8.93
CA SER A 67 -14.65 3.46 8.72
C SER A 67 -15.54 2.54 7.86
N LYS A 68 -14.93 1.59 7.12
CA LYS A 68 -15.64 0.61 6.30
C LYS A 68 -16.23 -0.55 7.11
N LEU A 69 -15.83 -0.71 8.36
CA LEU A 69 -16.30 -1.81 9.21
C LEU A 69 -17.81 -1.69 9.47
N GLY A 70 -18.47 -2.85 9.54
CA GLY A 70 -19.87 -2.95 9.92
C GLY A 70 -20.08 -2.67 11.41
N ALA A 71 -21.35 -2.69 11.85
CA ALA A 71 -21.71 -2.42 13.26
C ALA A 71 -21.06 -3.39 14.27
N ASN A 72 -20.62 -4.57 13.81
CA ASN A 72 -19.91 -5.57 14.60
C ASN A 72 -18.37 -5.40 14.59
N GLY A 73 -17.86 -4.31 14.00
CA GLY A 73 -16.42 -4.07 13.86
C GLY A 73 -15.74 -4.99 12.84
N GLN A 74 -16.48 -5.69 11.99
CA GLN A 74 -15.92 -6.58 10.97
C GLN A 74 -16.01 -5.95 9.58
N PRO A 75 -15.06 -6.22 8.67
CA PRO A 75 -15.17 -5.76 7.29
C PRO A 75 -16.39 -6.40 6.62
N ILE A 76 -17.11 -5.61 5.84
CA ILE A 76 -18.22 -6.12 5.02
C ILE A 76 -17.61 -6.59 3.70
N TYR A 77 -17.75 -7.87 3.37
CA TYR A 77 -17.15 -8.45 2.16
C TYR A 77 -18.18 -8.67 1.06
N ARG A 78 -17.73 -8.55 -0.18
CA ARG A 78 -18.40 -9.09 -1.38
C ARG A 78 -17.98 -10.55 -1.58
N GLU A 79 -18.71 -11.28 -2.41
CA GLU A 79 -18.46 -12.70 -2.75
C GLU A 79 -17.03 -12.99 -3.28
N ASP A 80 -16.35 -12.00 -3.85
CA ASP A 80 -14.97 -12.12 -4.33
C ASP A 80 -13.91 -11.75 -3.27
N GLY A 81 -14.31 -11.57 -2.01
CA GLY A 81 -13.41 -11.18 -0.91
C GLY A 81 -13.09 -9.68 -0.87
N LYS A 82 -13.70 -8.85 -1.72
CA LYS A 82 -13.48 -7.40 -1.68
C LYS A 82 -14.18 -6.76 -0.49
N VAL A 83 -13.46 -5.94 0.28
CA VAL A 83 -14.05 -5.10 1.34
C VAL A 83 -14.93 -4.01 0.73
N LEU A 84 -16.21 -4.01 1.10
CA LEU A 84 -17.23 -3.03 0.74
C LEU A 84 -17.17 -1.81 1.66
N LYS A 85 -17.76 -0.71 1.20
CA LYS A 85 -17.90 0.52 2.00
C LYS A 85 -19.02 0.34 3.01
N GLY A 86 -18.69 0.35 4.30
CA GLY A 86 -19.66 0.40 5.38
C GLY A 86 -20.45 1.71 5.42
N PRO A 87 -21.53 1.77 6.22
CA PRO A 87 -22.41 2.94 6.30
C PRO A 87 -21.71 4.21 6.82
N ASN A 88 -20.62 4.04 7.58
CA ASN A 88 -19.82 5.12 8.15
C ASN A 88 -18.61 5.51 7.29
N TYR A 89 -18.53 5.00 6.05
CA TYR A 89 -17.39 5.22 5.18
C TYR A 89 -17.16 6.71 4.90
N PHE A 90 -15.91 7.14 5.05
CA PHE A 90 -15.42 8.40 4.50
C PHE A 90 -14.18 8.16 3.64
N LYS A 91 -13.98 9.03 2.64
CA LYS A 91 -12.77 9.04 1.81
C LYS A 91 -11.61 9.64 2.62
N PRO A 92 -10.38 9.09 2.54
CA PRO A 92 -9.23 9.69 3.21
C PRO A 92 -8.96 11.10 2.65
N ASN A 93 -8.76 12.08 3.53
CA ASN A 93 -8.43 13.45 3.16
C ASN A 93 -6.91 13.65 3.13
N ILE A 94 -6.30 13.20 2.04
CA ILE A 94 -4.85 13.29 1.84
C ILE A 94 -4.40 14.74 1.60
N GLU A 95 -5.21 15.55 0.93
CA GLU A 95 -4.91 16.96 0.66
C GLU A 95 -4.64 17.74 1.96
N ALA A 96 -5.51 17.57 2.97
CA ALA A 96 -5.32 18.19 4.27
C ALA A 96 -4.03 17.78 5.00
N ILE A 97 -3.43 16.64 4.65
CA ILE A 97 -2.15 16.19 5.24
C ILE A 97 -0.97 16.84 4.51
N LEU A 98 -1.08 16.94 3.19
CA LEU A 98 -0.07 17.56 2.34
C LEU A 98 0.02 19.07 2.54
N GLU A 99 -1.08 19.72 2.93
CA GLU A 99 -1.17 21.17 3.16
C GLU A 99 -0.77 21.63 4.58
N LYS A 100 -0.55 20.70 5.52
CA LYS A 100 -0.02 21.01 6.87
C LYS A 100 1.46 21.39 6.83
#